data_AF-A0A947BS50-F1
#
_entry.id   AF-A0A947BS50-F1
#
_cell.length_a   1.000
_cell.length_b   1.000
_cell.length_c   1.000
_cell.angle_alpha   90.00
_cell.angle_beta   90.00
_cell.angle_gamma   90.00
#
_symmetry.space_group_name_H-M   'P 1'
#
loop_
_entity.id
_entity.type
_entity.pdbx_description
1 polymer ?
#
loop_
_entity_poly.entity_id
_entity_poly.type
_entity_poly.pdbx_seq_one_letter_code
_entity_poly.pdbx_strand_id
1 'polypeptide(L)'
;MTIDRPLASGACAVLSTLLCGTLNAEPAVYADQQAFAAALPSAPHVLDFDHMAPGTTIEDTATAGGITFSYDFEGLSMRVAHLYATTSSPNFLGTADGGMFHDGDNFTLKFAPGSAIGLFFISADPLVDGDIKVSAGGATASLNARQVQETLPDGSRVY
;
A
#
# COMPACT_ATOMS: atom_id res chain seq x y z
N MET A 1 -76.81 -35.26 12.63
CA MET A 1 -76.33 -34.01 13.26
C MET A 1 -75.16 -33.51 12.42
N THR A 2 -75.40 -32.45 11.67
CA THR A 2 -74.46 -31.74 10.80
C THR A 2 -73.42 -31.01 11.65
N ILE A 3 -72.18 -30.82 11.15
CA ILE A 3 -71.50 -29.52 10.98
C ILE A 3 -70.20 -29.70 10.19
N ASP A 4 -69.90 -28.64 9.45
CA ASP A 4 -69.05 -28.41 8.28
C ASP A 4 -67.51 -28.50 8.44
N ARG A 5 -66.87 -28.59 7.24
CA ARG A 5 -65.46 -28.27 6.88
C ARG A 5 -65.09 -26.79 7.21
N PRO A 6 -63.86 -26.23 7.00
CA PRO A 6 -62.65 -26.67 6.25
C PRO A 6 -61.31 -26.39 7.00
N LEU A 7 -60.11 -26.58 6.43
CA LEU A 7 -59.30 -25.47 5.89
C LEU A 7 -58.05 -25.97 5.13
N ALA A 8 -57.73 -25.22 4.08
CA ALA A 8 -56.71 -25.46 3.07
C ALA A 8 -55.28 -25.46 3.63
N SER A 9 -54.46 -26.39 3.14
CA SER A 9 -53.01 -26.34 3.29
C SER A 9 -52.47 -25.26 2.35
N GLY A 10 -52.18 -24.09 2.91
CA GLY A 10 -51.53 -22.99 2.20
C GLY A 10 -50.10 -23.38 1.85
N ALA A 11 -49.83 -23.55 0.56
CA ALA A 11 -48.47 -23.56 0.03
C ALA A 11 -47.86 -22.18 0.31
N CYS A 12 -46.96 -22.12 1.29
CA CYS A 12 -46.16 -20.94 1.57
C CYS A 12 -45.13 -20.81 0.44
N ALA A 13 -45.48 -20.07 -0.61
CA ALA A 13 -44.54 -19.67 -1.64
C ALA A 13 -43.57 -18.66 -1.00
N VAL A 14 -42.38 -19.13 -0.62
CA VAL A 14 -41.29 -18.26 -0.20
C VAL A 14 -40.81 -17.54 -1.46
N LEU A 15 -41.25 -16.28 -1.61
CA LEU A 15 -40.77 -15.38 -2.64
C LEU A 15 -39.36 -14.94 -2.24
N SER A 16 -38.34 -15.66 -2.71
CA SER A 16 -36.95 -15.24 -2.59
C SER A 16 -36.71 -14.00 -3.47
N THR A 17 -36.85 -12.82 -2.87
CA THR A 17 -36.35 -11.57 -3.44
C THR A 17 -34.82 -11.63 -3.46
N LEU A 18 -34.23 -11.86 -4.65
CA LEU A 18 -32.82 -11.56 -4.89
C LEU A 18 -32.62 -10.05 -4.71
N LEU A 19 -32.12 -9.63 -3.54
CA LEU A 19 -31.49 -8.33 -3.41
C LEU A 19 -30.21 -8.37 -4.25
N CYS A 20 -30.28 -7.83 -5.47
CA CYS A 20 -29.10 -7.52 -6.28
C CYS A 20 -28.44 -6.28 -5.66
N GLY A 21 -27.76 -6.47 -4.52
CA GLY A 21 -26.94 -5.42 -3.91
C GLY A 21 -25.70 -5.17 -4.76
N THR A 22 -25.34 -3.91 -4.94
CA THR A 22 -24.03 -3.53 -5.49
C THR A 22 -22.95 -3.90 -4.47
N LEU A 23 -22.21 -4.98 -4.73
CA LEU A 23 -20.98 -5.27 -4.02
C LEU A 23 -19.95 -4.22 -4.42
N ASN A 24 -19.74 -3.24 -3.55
CA ASN A 24 -18.62 -2.31 -3.68
C ASN A 24 -17.46 -2.88 -2.87
N ALA A 25 -16.29 -2.99 -3.49
CA ALA A 25 -15.06 -3.28 -2.76
C ALA A 25 -14.64 -2.00 -2.03
N GLU A 26 -14.75 -2.01 -0.70
CA GLU A 26 -14.19 -0.95 0.14
C GLU A 26 -12.70 -1.21 0.35
N PRO A 27 -11.83 -0.19 0.30
CA PRO A 27 -10.42 -0.40 0.61
C PRO A 27 -10.23 -0.89 2.04
N ALA A 28 -9.35 -1.87 2.22
CA ALA A 28 -8.94 -2.35 3.53
C ALA A 28 -7.56 -1.79 3.90
N VAL A 29 -7.42 -1.33 5.15
CA VAL A 29 -6.13 -0.92 5.73
C VAL A 29 -5.67 -2.01 6.70
N TYR A 30 -4.39 -2.33 6.65
CA TYR A 30 -3.77 -3.35 7.49
C TYR A 30 -2.84 -2.70 8.50
N ALA A 31 -2.83 -3.25 9.72
CA ALA A 31 -2.03 -2.71 10.81
C ALA A 31 -0.54 -3.03 10.67
N ASP A 32 -0.20 -4.11 9.97
CA ASP A 32 1.17 -4.60 9.80
C ASP A 32 1.36 -5.38 8.50
N GLN A 33 2.63 -5.61 8.15
CA GLN A 33 3.02 -6.32 6.93
C GLN A 33 2.54 -7.77 6.92
N GLN A 34 2.51 -8.45 8.06
CA GLN A 34 2.10 -9.86 8.12
C GLN A 34 0.62 -10.01 7.77
N ALA A 35 -0.23 -9.17 8.35
CA ALA A 35 -1.66 -9.10 8.07
C ALA A 35 -1.93 -8.70 6.62
N PHE A 36 -1.18 -7.72 6.09
CA PHE A 36 -1.25 -7.33 4.69
C PHE A 36 -0.90 -8.52 3.76
N ALA A 37 0.24 -9.16 3.98
CA ALA A 37 0.72 -10.27 3.16
C ALA A 37 -0.24 -11.48 3.20
N ALA A 38 -0.82 -11.77 4.37
CA ALA A 38 -1.80 -12.85 4.52
C ALA A 38 -3.11 -12.60 3.77
N ALA A 39 -3.44 -11.34 3.47
CA ALA A 39 -4.65 -10.98 2.73
C ALA A 39 -4.45 -10.92 1.21
N LEU A 40 -3.21 -11.00 0.71
CA LEU A 40 -2.95 -10.97 -0.71
C LEU A 40 -3.42 -12.27 -1.40
N PRO A 41 -4.10 -12.18 -2.55
CA PRO A 41 -4.57 -13.37 -3.28
C PRO A 41 -3.43 -14.16 -3.95
N SER A 42 -2.26 -13.52 -4.11
CA SER A 42 -1.06 -14.08 -4.72
C SER A 42 0.19 -13.41 -4.15
N ALA A 43 1.36 -13.93 -4.50
CA ALA A 43 2.63 -13.26 -4.17
C ALA A 43 2.65 -11.82 -4.72
N PRO A 44 3.11 -10.83 -3.94
CA PRO A 44 3.22 -9.46 -4.40
C PRO A 44 4.35 -9.32 -5.43
N HIS A 45 4.16 -8.38 -6.35
CA HIS A 45 5.26 -7.84 -7.14
C HIS A 45 5.94 -6.73 -6.34
N VAL A 46 7.21 -6.93 -5.99
CA VAL A 46 8.01 -5.94 -5.25
C VAL A 46 8.89 -5.22 -6.26
N LEU A 47 8.79 -3.88 -6.31
CA LEU A 47 9.77 -3.06 -7.02
C LEU A 47 10.92 -2.74 -6.08
N ASP A 48 12.06 -3.40 -6.28
CA ASP A 48 13.35 -2.97 -5.76
C ASP A 48 14.08 -2.09 -6.79
N PHE A 49 15.06 -1.31 -6.34
CA PHE A 49 15.86 -0.44 -7.20
C PHE A 49 17.25 -1.01 -7.49
N ASP A 50 17.50 -2.26 -7.06
CA ASP A 50 18.82 -2.91 -7.11
C ASP A 50 19.32 -3.14 -8.54
N HIS A 51 18.39 -3.28 -9.48
CA HIS A 51 18.68 -3.46 -10.90
C HIS A 51 18.82 -2.15 -11.68
N MET A 52 18.69 -1.00 -11.01
CA MET A 52 18.92 0.31 -11.62
C MET A 52 20.32 0.82 -11.26
N ALA A 53 20.94 1.57 -12.17
CA ALA A 53 22.24 2.16 -11.86
C ALA A 53 22.08 3.21 -10.75
N PRO A 54 22.98 3.26 -9.76
CA PRO A 54 22.97 4.35 -8.81
C PRO A 54 23.15 5.66 -9.56
N GLY A 55 22.32 6.61 -9.18
CA GLY A 55 22.28 7.91 -9.78
C GLY A 55 21.34 8.08 -10.97
N THR A 56 20.64 7.02 -11.37
CA THR A 56 19.52 7.11 -12.31
C THR A 56 18.43 8.02 -11.74
N THR A 57 18.06 9.03 -12.51
CA THR A 57 16.90 9.89 -12.21
C THR A 57 15.62 9.18 -12.61
N ILE A 58 14.63 9.21 -11.72
CA ILE A 58 13.24 8.86 -12.03
C ILE A 58 12.53 10.18 -12.31
N GLU A 59 12.37 10.54 -13.58
CA GLU A 59 11.75 11.82 -13.96
C GLU A 59 10.30 11.93 -13.45
N ASP A 60 9.81 13.15 -13.23
CA ASP A 60 8.39 13.35 -12.89
C ASP A 60 7.51 12.77 -14.00
N THR A 61 6.46 12.03 -13.59
CA THR A 61 5.57 11.23 -14.44
C THR A 61 6.20 10.01 -15.12
N ALA A 62 7.46 9.67 -14.82
CA ALA A 62 8.08 8.44 -15.30
C ALA A 62 7.46 7.18 -14.69
N THR A 63 7.57 6.07 -15.40
CA THR A 63 7.08 4.76 -14.95
C THR A 63 8.22 3.77 -14.80
N ALA A 64 8.28 3.10 -13.65
CA ALA A 64 9.19 2.00 -13.37
C ALA A 64 8.46 0.87 -12.64
N GLY A 65 8.70 -0.38 -13.04
CA GLY A 65 8.02 -1.54 -12.42
C GLY A 65 6.50 -1.50 -12.50
N GLY A 66 5.92 -0.76 -13.46
CA GLY A 66 4.47 -0.55 -13.56
C GLY A 66 3.89 0.50 -12.60
N ILE A 67 4.75 1.22 -11.88
CA ILE A 67 4.37 2.33 -10.98
C ILE A 67 4.76 3.64 -11.66
N THR A 68 3.81 4.56 -11.80
CA THR A 68 4.09 5.92 -12.27
C THR A 68 4.33 6.84 -11.08
N PHE A 69 5.45 7.54 -11.08
CA PHE A 69 5.87 8.45 -10.02
C PHE A 69 5.52 9.87 -10.41
N SER A 70 5.00 10.67 -9.48
CA SER A 70 4.84 12.10 -9.67
C SER A 70 5.16 12.86 -8.40
N TYR A 71 5.92 13.94 -8.52
CA TYR A 71 6.47 14.66 -7.38
C TYR A 71 6.78 16.10 -7.75
N ASP A 72 6.82 16.97 -6.74
CA ASP A 72 7.32 18.34 -6.84
C ASP A 72 8.19 18.61 -5.60
N PHE A 73 9.50 18.53 -5.79
CA PHE A 73 10.51 18.72 -4.74
C PHE A 73 11.29 20.03 -4.96
N GLU A 74 10.60 21.09 -5.44
CA GLU A 74 11.20 22.43 -5.64
C GLU A 74 12.46 22.44 -6.52
N GLY A 75 12.49 21.57 -7.54
CA GLY A 75 13.61 21.42 -8.48
C GLY A 75 14.61 20.32 -8.13
N LEU A 76 14.41 19.61 -7.01
CA LEU A 76 15.08 18.35 -6.74
C LEU A 76 14.46 17.21 -7.54
N SER A 77 15.26 16.20 -7.87
CA SER A 77 14.80 15.04 -8.62
C SER A 77 14.77 13.79 -7.75
N MET A 78 13.79 12.92 -8.00
CA MET A 78 13.78 11.57 -7.46
C MET A 78 14.86 10.74 -8.15
N ARG A 79 15.62 9.97 -7.37
CA ARG A 79 16.84 9.32 -7.85
C ARG A 79 17.08 8.00 -7.15
N VAL A 80 17.71 7.08 -7.87
CA VAL A 80 18.25 5.84 -7.29
C VAL A 80 19.54 6.16 -6.54
N ALA A 81 19.61 5.81 -5.26
CA ALA A 81 20.73 6.06 -4.37
C ALA A 81 21.32 4.74 -3.83
N HIS A 82 22.53 4.81 -3.26
CA HIS A 82 23.26 3.66 -2.68
C HIS A 82 24.09 4.06 -1.45
N LEU A 83 23.75 5.18 -0.81
CA LEU A 83 24.59 5.81 0.21
C LEU A 83 24.40 5.23 1.63
N TYR A 84 23.32 4.49 1.86
CA TYR A 84 22.91 3.97 3.17
C TYR A 84 22.63 2.47 3.11
N ALA A 85 22.58 1.80 4.26
CA ALA A 85 22.23 0.38 4.32
C ALA A 85 20.77 0.18 3.87
N THR A 86 20.52 -0.96 3.22
CA THR A 86 19.21 -1.34 2.71
C THR A 86 18.90 -2.81 3.02
N THR A 87 17.63 -3.19 2.98
CA THR A 87 17.18 -4.59 3.08
C THR A 87 17.37 -5.37 1.77
N SER A 88 17.35 -4.65 0.63
CA SER A 88 17.70 -5.16 -0.69
C SER A 88 18.90 -4.36 -1.21
N SER A 89 20.01 -5.04 -1.50
CA SER A 89 21.29 -4.39 -1.85
C SER A 89 21.52 -4.50 -3.37
N PRO A 90 21.98 -3.43 -4.04
CA PRO A 90 22.69 -2.28 -3.46
C PRO A 90 21.96 -0.93 -3.41
N ASN A 91 20.74 -0.80 -3.92
CA ASN A 91 20.15 0.51 -4.20
C ASN A 91 18.75 0.71 -3.63
N PHE A 92 18.38 1.97 -3.46
CA PHE A 92 17.07 2.39 -2.97
C PHE A 92 16.61 3.68 -3.67
N LEU A 93 15.34 4.00 -3.50
CA LEU A 93 14.76 5.25 -3.98
C LEU A 93 14.98 6.36 -2.95
N GLY A 94 15.42 7.52 -3.43
CA GLY A 94 15.51 8.74 -2.65
C GLY A 94 15.50 9.96 -3.56
N THR A 95 16.21 11.00 -3.15
CA THR A 95 16.32 12.27 -3.89
C THR A 95 17.76 12.54 -4.35
N ALA A 96 17.94 13.56 -5.19
CA ALA A 96 19.27 13.97 -5.65
C ALA A 96 20.12 14.67 -4.57
N ASP A 97 19.52 15.17 -3.49
CA ASP A 97 20.18 15.92 -2.41
C ASP A 97 20.46 15.03 -1.19
N GLY A 98 21.46 14.18 -1.33
CA GLY A 98 21.91 13.29 -0.25
C GLY A 98 21.26 11.90 -0.27
N GLY A 99 20.40 11.63 -1.26
CA GLY A 99 19.93 10.28 -1.52
C GLY A 99 18.78 9.81 -0.64
N MET A 100 18.17 10.67 0.18
CA MET A 100 17.06 10.31 1.09
C MET A 100 15.91 11.31 0.94
N PHE A 101 14.69 10.86 1.18
CA PHE A 101 13.57 11.78 1.36
C PHE A 101 13.68 12.51 2.70
N HIS A 102 13.30 13.79 2.72
CA HIS A 102 13.28 14.64 3.90
C HIS A 102 11.85 14.91 4.37
N ASP A 103 11.71 15.42 5.59
CA ASP A 103 10.40 15.83 6.11
C ASP A 103 9.75 16.87 5.18
N GLY A 104 8.46 16.68 4.89
CA GLY A 104 7.71 17.49 3.93
C GLY A 104 7.78 17.01 2.48
N ASP A 105 8.64 16.05 2.13
CA ASP A 105 8.64 15.47 0.79
C ASP A 105 7.34 14.68 0.54
N ASN A 106 6.62 15.08 -0.51
CA ASN A 106 5.38 14.45 -0.91
C ASN A 106 5.48 13.99 -2.36
N PHE A 107 5.11 12.73 -2.60
CA PHE A 107 5.02 12.19 -3.96
C PHE A 107 3.80 11.28 -4.10
N THR A 108 3.34 11.17 -5.34
CA THR A 108 2.23 10.32 -5.73
C THR A 108 2.76 9.12 -6.49
N LEU A 109 2.31 7.94 -6.08
CA LEU A 109 2.51 6.69 -6.82
C LEU A 109 1.18 6.29 -7.47
N LYS A 110 1.18 6.06 -8.78
CA LYS A 110 0.02 5.54 -9.49
C LYS A 110 0.27 4.10 -9.89
N PHE A 111 -0.71 3.25 -9.58
CA PHE A 111 -0.70 1.82 -9.84
C PHE A 111 -1.82 1.44 -10.81
N ALA A 112 -1.74 0.25 -11.39
CA ALA A 112 -2.84 -0.31 -12.16
C ALA A 112 -4.09 -0.52 -11.27
N PRO A 113 -5.31 -0.44 -11.83
CA PRO A 113 -6.54 -0.68 -11.08
C PRO A 113 -6.57 -2.05 -10.38
N GLY A 114 -7.16 -2.11 -9.19
CA GLY A 114 -7.31 -3.35 -8.41
C GLY A 114 -6.05 -3.79 -7.65
N SER A 115 -5.04 -2.92 -7.53
CA SER A 115 -3.82 -3.22 -6.79
C SER A 115 -4.02 -3.09 -5.28
N ALA A 116 -3.48 -4.05 -4.52
CA ALA A 116 -3.13 -3.84 -3.11
C ALA A 116 -1.76 -3.15 -3.04
N ILE A 117 -1.63 -2.14 -2.19
CA ILE A 117 -0.43 -1.30 -2.15
C ILE A 117 0.19 -1.40 -0.75
N GLY A 118 1.50 -1.66 -0.72
CA GLY A 118 2.33 -1.57 0.46
C GLY A 118 3.63 -0.85 0.11
N LEU A 119 4.25 -0.21 1.10
CA LEU A 119 5.54 0.47 0.97
C LEU A 119 6.43 0.03 2.11
N PHE A 120 7.71 -0.15 1.83
CA PHE A 120 8.76 -0.38 2.82
C PHE A 120 9.54 0.91 3.02
N PHE A 121 9.79 1.27 4.27
CA PHE A 121 10.56 2.46 4.61
C PHE A 121 11.80 2.11 5.40
N ILE A 122 12.90 2.74 5.06
CA ILE A 122 14.14 2.69 5.83
C ILE A 122 14.39 4.11 6.29
N SER A 123 14.44 4.32 7.60
CA SER A 123 14.67 5.64 8.19
C SER A 123 15.99 5.66 8.96
N ALA A 124 16.76 6.72 8.75
CA ALA A 124 17.95 7.00 9.56
C ALA A 124 17.56 7.36 11.01
N ASP A 125 16.43 8.05 11.19
CA ASP A 125 15.94 8.48 12.49
C ASP A 125 14.71 7.68 12.95
N PRO A 126 14.46 7.60 14.27
CA PRO A 126 13.20 7.07 14.79
C PRO A 126 11.99 7.81 14.22
N LEU A 127 11.14 7.10 13.48
CA LEU A 127 9.84 7.63 13.09
C LEU A 127 8.84 7.54 14.24
N VAL A 128 7.80 8.38 14.22
CA VAL A 128 6.65 8.34 15.12
C VAL A 128 5.35 8.07 14.34
N ASP A 129 4.29 7.70 15.07
CA ASP A 129 3.01 7.36 14.45
C ASP A 129 2.47 8.56 13.64
N GLY A 130 2.20 8.31 12.35
CA GLY A 130 1.64 9.31 11.43
C GLY A 130 2.64 10.10 10.59
N ASP A 131 3.95 9.88 10.76
CA ASP A 131 4.99 10.49 9.91
C ASP A 131 4.82 10.09 8.45
N ILE A 132 4.49 8.82 8.22
CA ILE A 132 4.24 8.28 6.89
C ILE A 132 2.78 7.89 6.74
N LYS A 133 2.17 8.33 5.63
CA LYS A 133 0.78 8.01 5.28
C LYS A 133 0.69 7.60 3.82
N VAL A 134 -0.06 6.54 3.56
CA VAL A 134 -0.40 6.09 2.21
C VAL A 134 -1.90 6.22 2.04
N SER A 135 -2.33 7.07 1.11
CA SER A 135 -3.75 7.28 0.84
C SER A 135 -4.12 6.72 -0.53
N ALA A 136 -5.13 5.85 -0.58
CA ALA A 136 -5.61 5.21 -1.80
C ALA A 136 -7.12 4.91 -1.70
N GLY A 137 -7.86 5.21 -2.77
CA GLY A 137 -9.29 4.83 -2.87
C GLY A 137 -10.20 5.41 -1.77
N GLY A 138 -9.79 6.49 -1.10
CA GLY A 138 -10.52 7.07 0.05
C GLY A 138 -10.13 6.51 1.42
N ALA A 139 -9.22 5.54 1.49
CA ALA A 139 -8.64 5.06 2.74
C ALA A 139 -7.20 5.58 2.93
N THR A 140 -6.77 5.67 4.18
CA THR A 140 -5.40 6.06 4.54
C THR A 140 -4.82 5.05 5.52
N ALA A 141 -3.73 4.41 5.11
CA ALA A 141 -2.84 3.68 6.02
C ALA A 141 -1.83 4.67 6.62
N SER A 142 -1.57 4.55 7.92
CA SER A 142 -0.53 5.33 8.61
C SER A 142 0.50 4.38 9.19
N LEU A 143 1.75 4.82 9.21
CA LEU A 143 2.83 4.08 9.86
C LEU A 143 2.50 3.82 11.33
N ASN A 144 2.76 2.57 11.75
CA ASN A 144 2.82 2.17 13.14
C ASN A 144 4.29 2.12 13.57
N ALA A 145 4.77 3.18 14.22
CA ALA A 145 6.17 3.36 14.57
C ALA A 145 6.67 2.33 15.61
N ARG A 146 5.76 1.59 16.26
CA ARG A 146 6.12 0.50 17.18
C ARG A 146 6.48 -0.79 16.45
N GLN A 147 6.19 -0.89 15.16
CA GLN A 147 6.45 -2.08 14.35
C GLN A 147 7.72 -1.93 13.52
N VAL A 148 8.83 -1.72 14.22
CA VAL A 148 10.15 -1.86 13.60
C VAL A 148 10.36 -3.32 13.23
N GLN A 149 10.52 -3.59 11.93
CA GLN A 149 10.75 -4.94 11.41
C GLN A 149 12.20 -5.38 11.64
N GLU A 150 13.14 -4.46 11.39
CA GLU A 150 14.58 -4.71 11.49
C GLU A 150 15.32 -3.41 11.84
N THR A 151 16.49 -3.53 12.47
CA THR A 151 17.49 -2.45 12.59
C THR A 151 18.75 -2.88 11.86
N LEU A 152 19.17 -2.09 10.87
CA LEU A 152 20.32 -2.39 10.02
C LEU A 152 21.64 -2.07 10.76
N PRO A 153 22.80 -2.54 10.27
CA PRO A 153 24.09 -2.34 10.94
C PRO A 153 24.50 -0.88 11.14
N ASP A 154 23.99 0.05 10.32
CA ASP A 154 24.23 1.49 10.45
C ASP A 154 23.29 2.18 11.44
N GLY A 155 22.38 1.44 12.08
CA GLY A 155 21.40 1.95 13.05
C GLY A 155 20.08 2.40 12.44
N SER A 156 19.96 2.39 11.10
CA SER A 156 18.72 2.67 10.40
C SER A 156 17.66 1.60 10.69
N ARG A 157 16.37 1.97 10.58
CA ARG A 157 15.24 1.12 10.96
C ARG A 157 14.33 0.86 9.77
N VAL A 158 13.92 -0.39 9.64
CA VAL A 158 12.99 -0.87 8.61
C VAL A 158 11.58 -0.92 9.19
N TYR A 159 10.63 -0.37 8.45
CA TYR A 159 9.22 -0.30 8.80
C TYR A 159 8.33 -0.88 7.69
#